data_AF-A0A485BNZ8-F1
#
_entry.id   AF-A0A485BNZ8-F1
#
_cell.length_a   1.000
_cell.length_b   1.000
_cell.length_c   1.000
_cell.angle_alpha   90.00
_cell.angle_beta   90.00
_cell.angle_gamma   90.00
#
_symmetry.space_group_name_H-M   'P 1'
#
loop_
_entity.id
_entity.type
_entity.pdbx_description
1 polymer ?
#
loop_
_entity_poly.entity_id
_entity_poly.type
_entity_poly.pdbx_seq_one_letter_code
_entity_poly.pdbx_strand_id
1 'polypeptide(L)'
;MSLSRRQFIKASGVALCAGAVPLNAHAAGQQPALPVPPLLESRRGQPLFLTLQRAHWSFTPGTRASVWGVNGRYLGPTIRVWNGDDVKLIYSNRLTENVAMTIRGLQVPGPLIGGAARMMSPNADWAPVLPIRQSAATLWYQANTPNHMARQVYNGLAGMWLVEDEISKNLPGS
;
A
#
# COMPACT_ATOMS: atom_id res chain seq x y z
N MET A 1 29.63 -26.05 -56.60
CA MET A 1 30.05 -26.83 -55.41
C MET A 1 29.10 -28.01 -55.26
N SER A 2 29.59 -29.24 -55.38
CA SER A 2 28.76 -30.46 -55.36
C SER A 2 28.60 -30.94 -53.92
N LEU A 3 27.35 -30.96 -53.41
CA LEU A 3 27.03 -31.50 -52.09
C LEU A 3 26.98 -33.04 -52.17
N SER A 4 27.81 -33.73 -51.40
CA SER A 4 27.85 -35.19 -51.36
C SER A 4 26.64 -35.76 -50.61
N ARG A 5 26.07 -36.88 -51.09
CA ARG A 5 24.93 -37.59 -50.44
C ARG A 5 25.18 -37.86 -48.94
N ARG A 6 26.43 -38.10 -48.54
CA ARG A 6 26.81 -38.28 -47.13
C ARG A 6 26.74 -36.99 -46.30
N GLN A 7 27.05 -35.84 -46.89
CA GLN A 7 26.92 -34.54 -46.22
C GLN A 7 25.45 -34.17 -46.06
N PHE A 8 24.62 -34.48 -47.06
CA PHE A 8 23.18 -34.26 -46.97
C PHE A 8 22.55 -35.06 -45.82
N ILE A 9 22.81 -36.37 -45.74
CA ILE A 9 22.26 -37.22 -44.65
C ILE A 9 22.73 -36.75 -43.26
N LYS A 10 24.01 -36.38 -43.13
CA LYS A 10 24.54 -35.84 -41.86
C LYS A 10 23.89 -34.50 -41.49
N ALA A 11 23.73 -33.61 -42.46
CA ALA A 11 23.10 -32.31 -42.24
C ALA A 11 21.61 -32.44 -41.87
N SER A 12 20.87 -33.34 -42.55
CA SER A 12 19.48 -33.62 -42.24
C SER A 12 19.29 -34.23 -40.86
N GLY A 13 20.20 -35.13 -40.43
CA GLY A 13 20.15 -35.74 -39.10
C GLY A 13 20.37 -34.72 -37.97
N VAL A 14 21.31 -33.80 -38.13
CA VAL A 14 21.56 -32.73 -37.14
C VAL A 14 20.38 -31.75 -37.06
N ALA A 15 19.79 -31.40 -38.20
CA ALA A 15 18.62 -30.52 -38.25
C ALA A 15 17.40 -31.13 -37.53
N LEU A 16 17.19 -32.45 -37.68
CA LEU A 16 16.14 -33.18 -36.97
C LEU A 16 16.36 -33.18 -35.45
N CYS A 17 17.60 -33.38 -34.98
CA CYS A 17 17.90 -33.35 -33.55
C CYS A 17 17.77 -31.95 -32.94
N ALA A 18 18.10 -30.89 -33.70
CA ALA A 18 17.93 -29.51 -33.24
C ALA A 18 16.45 -29.11 -33.13
N GLY A 19 15.58 -29.61 -34.01
CA GLY A 19 14.13 -29.40 -33.94
C GLY A 19 13.42 -30.20 -32.83
N ALA A 20 14.07 -31.23 -32.28
CA ALA A 20 13.54 -32.07 -31.21
C ALA A 20 13.93 -31.59 -29.80
N VAL A 21 14.66 -30.47 -29.68
CA VAL A 21 14.96 -29.87 -28.38
C VAL A 21 13.65 -29.30 -27.81
N PRO A 22 13.17 -29.79 -26.65
CA PRO A 22 11.96 -29.26 -26.06
C PRO A 22 12.16 -27.78 -25.75
N LEU A 23 11.24 -26.94 -26.22
CA LEU A 23 11.18 -25.56 -25.78
C LEU A 23 10.90 -25.56 -24.28
N ASN A 24 11.83 -25.02 -23.49
CA ASN A 24 11.59 -24.77 -22.08
C ASN A 24 10.50 -23.71 -21.97
N ALA A 25 9.27 -24.16 -21.72
CA ALA A 25 8.19 -23.27 -21.34
C ALA A 25 8.45 -22.83 -19.89
N HIS A 26 8.90 -21.58 -19.70
CA HIS A 26 8.88 -20.97 -18.38
C HIS A 26 7.42 -20.74 -17.99
N ALA A 27 6.85 -21.68 -17.24
CA ALA A 27 5.63 -21.41 -16.50
C ALA A 27 5.88 -20.17 -15.62
N ALA A 28 4.91 -19.26 -15.54
CA ALA A 28 4.97 -18.17 -14.58
C ALA A 28 5.26 -18.77 -13.19
N GLY A 29 6.43 -18.47 -12.63
CA GLY A 29 6.80 -18.96 -11.31
C GLY A 29 5.73 -18.60 -10.28
N GLN A 30 5.69 -19.31 -9.14
CA GLN A 30 4.74 -19.04 -8.08
C GLN A 30 4.70 -17.55 -7.74
N GLN A 31 3.60 -16.88 -8.08
CA GLN A 31 3.41 -15.48 -7.76
C GLN A 31 3.22 -15.34 -6.25
N PRO A 32 3.89 -14.38 -5.59
CA PRO A 32 3.67 -14.14 -4.17
C PRO A 32 2.21 -13.75 -3.93
N ALA A 33 1.63 -14.24 -2.84
CA ALA A 33 0.28 -13.86 -2.44
C ALA A 33 0.20 -12.33 -2.22
N LEU A 34 -0.91 -11.73 -2.62
CA LEU A 34 -1.14 -10.29 -2.45
C LEU A 34 -1.11 -9.94 -0.95
N PRO A 35 -0.23 -9.04 -0.50
CA PRO A 35 -0.22 -8.62 0.90
C PRO A 35 -1.48 -7.82 1.24
N VAL A 36 -2.30 -8.35 2.15
CA VAL A 36 -3.48 -7.64 2.67
C VAL A 36 -3.07 -6.82 3.90
N PRO A 37 -3.25 -5.49 3.91
CA PRO A 37 -2.97 -4.67 5.07
C PRO A 37 -3.86 -5.05 6.26
N PRO A 38 -3.36 -5.00 7.50
CA PRO A 38 -4.17 -5.29 8.68
C PRO A 38 -5.29 -4.25 8.80
N LEU A 39 -6.46 -4.72 9.24
CA LEU A 39 -7.63 -3.90 9.50
C LEU A 39 -7.51 -3.24 10.88
N LEU A 40 -7.66 -1.92 10.93
CA LEU A 40 -7.62 -1.12 12.15
C LEU A 40 -8.95 -0.39 12.34
N GLU A 41 -9.62 -0.66 13.46
CA GLU A 41 -10.98 -0.21 13.75
C GLU A 41 -11.08 0.47 15.11
N SER A 42 -11.91 1.51 15.19
CA SER A 42 -12.29 2.12 16.46
C SER A 42 -13.29 1.21 17.18
N ARG A 43 -12.79 0.21 17.93
CA ARG A 43 -13.67 -0.63 18.76
C ARG A 43 -14.04 0.11 20.03
N ARG A 44 -15.34 0.35 20.25
CA ARG A 44 -15.88 0.92 21.51
C ARG A 44 -15.27 2.29 21.87
N GLY A 45 -15.01 3.13 20.86
CA GLY A 45 -14.42 4.46 21.06
C GLY A 45 -12.93 4.47 21.40
N GLN A 46 -12.22 3.34 21.22
CA GLN A 46 -10.78 3.30 21.40
C GLN A 46 -10.05 4.16 20.35
N PRO A 47 -8.99 4.87 20.75
CA PRO A 47 -8.22 5.67 19.82
C PRO A 47 -7.47 4.81 18.80
N LEU A 48 -7.37 5.31 17.58
CA LEU A 48 -6.59 4.74 16.51
C LEU A 48 -5.18 5.32 16.52
N PHE A 49 -4.17 4.47 16.72
CA PHE A 49 -2.76 4.88 16.73
C PHE A 49 -2.11 4.65 15.36
N LEU A 50 -1.55 5.72 14.80
CA LEU A 50 -0.83 5.73 13.53
C LEU A 50 0.58 6.27 13.73
N THR A 51 1.53 5.37 13.88
CA THR A 51 2.95 5.71 14.06
C THR A 51 3.64 5.73 12.69
N LEU A 52 4.05 6.92 12.25
CA LEU A 52 4.78 7.13 11.00
C LEU A 52 6.25 6.82 11.26
N GLN A 53 6.78 5.79 10.60
CA GLN A 53 8.14 5.32 10.89
C GLN A 53 8.80 4.65 9.69
N ARG A 54 10.11 4.41 9.80
CA ARG A 54 10.84 3.55 8.86
C ARG A 54 10.45 2.09 9.06
N ALA A 55 10.41 1.36 7.96
CA ALA A 55 10.17 -0.06 7.91
C ALA A 55 11.10 -0.71 6.88
N HIS A 56 11.12 -2.03 6.85
CA HIS A 56 11.82 -2.78 5.82
C HIS A 56 10.80 -3.62 5.05
N TRP A 57 10.90 -3.60 3.72
CA TRP A 57 9.97 -4.32 2.86
C TRP A 57 10.68 -5.04 1.73
N SER A 58 10.16 -6.20 1.35
CA SER A 58 10.66 -7.00 0.24
C SER A 58 9.67 -6.88 -0.91
N PHE A 59 10.04 -6.14 -1.94
CA PHE A 59 9.25 -6.03 -3.18
C PHE A 59 9.48 -7.23 -4.09
N THR A 60 10.69 -7.79 -4.05
CA THR A 60 11.10 -8.95 -4.83
C THR A 60 11.79 -9.96 -3.91
N PRO A 61 11.51 -11.27 -4.04
CA PRO A 61 12.16 -12.31 -3.24
C PRO A 61 13.68 -12.15 -3.20
N GLY A 62 14.26 -12.29 -2.00
CA GLY A 62 15.71 -12.16 -1.79
C GLY A 62 16.22 -10.72 -1.62
N THR A 63 15.38 -9.71 -1.76
CA THR A 63 15.77 -8.29 -1.55
C THR A 63 15.00 -7.65 -0.39
N ARG A 64 15.61 -6.66 0.26
CA ARG A 64 14.97 -5.87 1.33
C ARG A 64 15.35 -4.40 1.17
N ALA A 65 14.35 -3.54 1.01
CA ALA A 65 14.52 -2.10 0.89
C ALA A 65 14.13 -1.42 2.21
N SER A 66 14.84 -0.34 2.56
CA SER A 66 14.39 0.60 3.57
C SER A 66 13.26 1.44 2.97
N VAL A 67 12.09 1.37 3.59
CA VAL A 67 10.88 2.09 3.19
C VAL A 67 10.29 2.81 4.39
N TRP A 68 9.25 3.60 4.18
CA TRP A 68 8.44 4.18 5.24
C TRP A 68 7.06 3.54 5.24
N GLY A 69 6.33 3.81 6.31
CA GLY A 69 4.92 3.54 6.37
C GLY A 69 4.40 3.77 7.77
N VAL A 70 3.28 3.11 8.06
CA VAL A 70 2.54 3.30 9.30
C VAL A 70 2.50 2.00 10.07
N ASN A 71 2.78 2.06 11.37
CA ASN A 71 2.80 0.93 12.29
C ASN A 71 3.77 -0.19 11.85
N GLY A 72 4.92 0.19 11.29
CA GLY A 72 6.03 -0.72 10.99
C GLY A 72 5.90 -1.53 9.70
N ARG A 73 4.99 -1.17 8.80
CA ARG A 73 4.82 -1.79 7.49
C ARG A 73 5.15 -0.82 6.37
N TYR A 74 5.34 -1.33 5.15
CA TYR A 74 5.23 -0.51 3.94
C TYR A 74 3.76 -0.17 3.73
N LEU A 75 3.46 1.08 3.37
CA LEU A 75 2.11 1.62 3.48
C LEU A 75 1.62 1.61 4.93
N GLY A 76 0.33 1.73 5.14
CA GLY A 76 -0.28 1.63 6.45
C GLY A 76 -1.44 0.64 6.51
N PRO A 77 -2.01 0.42 7.71
CA PRO A 77 -3.19 -0.40 7.89
C PRO A 77 -4.38 0.15 7.10
N THR A 78 -5.33 -0.73 6.77
CA THR A 78 -6.66 -0.32 6.31
C THR A 78 -7.44 0.15 7.52
N ILE A 79 -7.80 1.42 7.56
CA ILE A 79 -8.62 1.98 8.64
C ILE A 79 -10.08 1.78 8.28
N ARG A 80 -10.90 1.32 9.24
CA ARG A 80 -12.35 1.21 9.07
C ARG A 80 -13.08 1.94 10.18
N VAL A 81 -13.99 2.83 9.79
CA VAL A 81 -14.78 3.70 10.68
C VAL A 81 -16.24 3.67 10.25
N TRP A 82 -17.15 4.01 11.16
CA TRP A 82 -18.58 4.01 10.87
C TRP A 82 -19.14 5.42 10.77
N ASN A 83 -20.11 5.62 9.89
CA ASN A 83 -20.91 6.83 9.86
C ASN A 83 -21.61 7.01 11.22
N GLY A 84 -21.50 8.20 11.79
CA GLY A 84 -21.97 8.53 13.14
C GLY A 84 -20.87 8.51 14.21
N ASP A 85 -19.71 7.91 13.95
CA ASP A 85 -18.62 7.84 14.95
C ASP A 85 -17.92 9.18 15.15
N ASP A 86 -17.42 9.39 16.37
CA ASP A 86 -16.39 10.39 16.69
C ASP A 86 -15.07 9.67 16.94
N VAL A 87 -14.23 9.60 15.91
CA VAL A 87 -13.02 8.76 15.92
C VAL A 87 -11.83 9.56 16.45
N LYS A 88 -11.27 9.14 17.59
CA LYS A 88 -10.00 9.69 18.09
C LYS A 88 -8.84 9.07 17.30
N LEU A 89 -8.17 9.89 16.50
CA LEU A 89 -6.98 9.50 15.76
C LEU A 89 -5.74 10.07 16.45
N ILE A 90 -4.67 9.30 16.53
CA ILE A 90 -3.39 9.72 17.15
C ILE A 90 -2.28 9.40 16.15
N TYR A 91 -1.80 10.42 15.46
CA TYR A 91 -0.59 10.34 14.66
C TYR A 91 0.63 10.56 15.54
N SER A 92 1.67 9.75 15.34
CA SER A 92 2.98 9.95 15.97
C SER A 92 4.08 9.93 14.91
N ASN A 93 4.82 11.02 14.79
CA ASN A 93 5.90 11.12 13.82
C ASN A 93 7.21 10.59 14.40
N ARG A 94 7.65 9.40 13.98
CA ARG A 94 8.95 8.79 14.35
C ARG A 94 9.95 8.81 13.20
N LEU A 95 9.69 9.64 12.18
CA LEU A 95 10.63 9.93 11.11
C LEU A 95 11.53 11.10 11.51
N THR A 96 12.60 11.28 10.75
CA THR A 96 13.61 12.35 10.96
C THR A 96 13.26 13.64 10.24
N GLU A 97 12.06 13.75 9.65
CA GLU A 97 11.61 14.94 8.93
C GLU A 97 10.17 15.31 9.30
N ASN A 98 9.78 16.53 8.94
CA ASN A 98 8.42 17.02 9.16
C ASN A 98 7.44 16.25 8.28
N VAL A 99 6.29 15.88 8.85
CA VAL A 99 5.22 15.19 8.12
C VAL A 99 3.87 15.83 8.43
N ALA A 100 3.12 16.11 7.38
CA ALA A 100 1.70 16.40 7.43
C ALA A 100 0.93 15.26 6.76
N MET A 101 -0.16 14.83 7.41
CA MET A 101 -1.05 13.79 6.89
C MET A 101 -2.40 14.40 6.52
N THR A 102 -3.11 13.76 5.62
CA THR A 102 -4.49 14.08 5.27
C THR A 102 -5.25 12.84 4.83
N ILE A 103 -6.58 12.88 4.94
CA ILE A 103 -7.47 11.81 4.50
C ILE A 103 -8.25 12.34 3.29
N ARG A 104 -7.96 11.80 2.11
CA ARG A 104 -8.53 12.24 0.84
C ARG A 104 -9.97 11.75 0.73
N GLY A 105 -10.89 12.69 0.51
CA GLY A 105 -12.33 12.42 0.40
C GLY A 105 -13.08 12.33 1.73
N LEU A 106 -12.39 12.56 2.86
CA LEU A 106 -13.06 12.69 4.16
C LEU A 106 -13.71 14.06 4.30
N GLN A 107 -14.98 14.07 4.70
CA GLN A 107 -15.79 15.26 4.92
C GLN A 107 -15.67 15.71 6.38
N VAL A 108 -14.70 16.59 6.66
CA VAL A 108 -14.49 17.18 8.00
C VAL A 108 -14.16 18.67 7.89
N PRO A 109 -14.40 19.47 8.96
CA PRO A 109 -13.95 20.85 9.03
C PRO A 109 -12.45 21.02 8.74
N GLY A 110 -12.08 22.14 8.12
CA GLY A 110 -10.69 22.45 7.74
C GLY A 110 -9.64 22.25 8.85
N PRO A 111 -9.88 22.62 10.12
CA PRO A 111 -8.91 22.40 11.21
C PRO A 111 -8.56 20.93 11.50
N LEU A 112 -9.37 19.98 11.02
CA LEU A 112 -9.23 18.53 11.23
C LEU A 112 -8.68 17.78 10.01
N ILE A 113 -8.65 18.40 8.83
CA ILE A 113 -8.23 17.74 7.57
C ILE A 113 -6.72 17.43 7.52
N GLY A 114 -5.95 18.08 8.40
CA GLY A 114 -4.50 17.98 8.48
C GLY A 114 -3.79 18.97 7.57
N GLY A 115 -2.75 18.52 6.86
CA GLY A 115 -1.95 19.40 5.99
C GLY A 115 -0.98 20.31 6.72
N ALA A 116 -0.49 21.34 6.01
CA ALA A 116 0.58 22.22 6.47
C ALA A 116 0.28 22.84 7.86
N ALA A 117 -0.97 23.16 8.14
CA ALA A 117 -1.41 23.72 9.42
C ALA A 117 -1.32 22.74 10.60
N ARG A 118 -1.24 21.43 10.35
CA ARG A 118 -1.14 20.34 11.34
C ARG A 118 0.10 19.48 11.12
N MET A 119 1.17 20.10 10.60
CA MET A 119 2.44 19.43 10.37
C MET A 119 3.09 19.01 11.70
N MET A 120 3.57 17.77 11.76
CA MET A 120 4.27 17.21 12.90
C MET A 120 5.77 17.24 12.64
N SER A 121 6.54 17.88 13.53
CA SER A 121 8.00 17.75 13.55
C SER A 121 8.43 16.34 13.99
N PRO A 122 9.71 15.97 13.84
CA PRO A 122 10.22 14.71 14.39
C PRO A 122 9.88 14.55 15.87
N ASN A 123 9.34 13.39 16.24
CA ASN A 123 8.84 13.03 17.57
C ASN A 123 7.62 13.83 18.07
N ALA A 124 6.98 14.61 17.21
CA ALA A 124 5.71 15.27 17.54
C ALA A 124 4.52 14.39 17.17
N ASP A 125 3.44 14.61 17.91
CA ASP A 125 2.17 13.89 17.75
C ASP A 125 1.05 14.87 17.37
N TRP A 126 0.05 14.39 16.62
CA TRP A 126 -1.18 15.12 16.33
C TRP A 126 -2.39 14.22 16.54
N ALA A 127 -3.33 14.65 17.38
CA ALA A 127 -4.40 13.80 17.88
C ALA A 127 -5.81 14.37 17.64
N PRO A 128 -6.30 14.48 16.38
CA PRO A 128 -7.63 15.00 16.09
C PRO A 128 -8.73 14.02 16.51
N VAL A 129 -9.93 14.55 16.78
CA VAL A 129 -11.17 13.78 16.84
C VAL A 129 -11.94 14.06 15.56
N LEU A 130 -12.21 13.02 14.78
CA LEU A 130 -12.83 13.13 13.46
C LEU A 130 -14.32 12.76 13.56
N PRO A 131 -15.24 13.72 13.34
CA PRO A 131 -16.67 13.40 13.24
C PRO A 131 -16.95 12.79 11.87
N ILE A 132 -17.25 11.50 11.83
CA ILE A 132 -17.59 10.80 10.58
C ILE A 132 -19.07 11.00 10.30
N ARG A 133 -19.40 11.84 9.32
CA ARG A 133 -20.78 12.22 8.97
C ARG A 133 -21.01 12.13 7.46
N GLN A 134 -20.55 11.06 6.85
CA GLN A 134 -20.69 10.79 5.41
C GLN A 134 -21.11 9.35 5.17
N SER A 135 -21.77 9.09 4.04
CA SER A 135 -22.14 7.74 3.60
C SER A 135 -20.91 6.86 3.36
N ALA A 136 -21.14 5.54 3.28
CA ALA A 136 -20.09 4.57 3.03
C ALA A 136 -19.29 4.91 1.76
N ALA A 137 -17.96 4.84 1.88
CA ALA A 137 -17.05 5.22 0.83
C ALA A 137 -15.65 4.62 1.04
N THR A 138 -14.99 4.30 -0.08
CA THR A 138 -13.56 3.96 -0.11
C THR A 138 -12.74 5.24 -0.26
N LEU A 139 -12.05 5.60 0.81
CA LEU A 139 -11.13 6.73 0.91
C LEU A 139 -9.70 6.23 1.08
N TRP A 140 -8.77 7.17 1.25
CA TRP A 140 -7.38 6.85 1.53
C TRP A 140 -6.70 8.01 2.26
N TYR A 141 -5.72 7.69 3.09
CA TYR A 141 -4.89 8.67 3.77
C TYR A 141 -3.49 8.68 3.19
N GLN A 142 -2.85 9.84 3.20
CA GLN A 142 -1.49 9.99 2.72
C GLN A 142 -0.80 11.20 3.34
N ALA A 143 0.52 11.24 3.19
CA ALA A 143 1.28 12.46 3.42
C ALA A 143 0.88 13.57 2.43
N ASN A 144 0.84 14.81 2.89
CA ASN A 144 0.63 16.01 2.07
C ASN A 144 1.55 17.17 2.48
N THR A 145 2.74 16.83 2.99
CA THR A 145 3.75 17.80 3.43
C THR A 145 4.18 18.71 2.27
N PRO A 146 4.14 20.04 2.46
CA PRO A 146 4.62 20.99 1.45
C PRO A 146 6.05 20.67 0.99
N ASN A 147 6.27 20.71 -0.32
CA ASN A 147 7.55 20.45 -0.98
C ASN A 147 8.14 19.02 -0.79
N HIS A 148 7.48 18.15 -0.02
CA HIS A 148 7.99 16.81 0.31
C HIS A 148 7.00 15.68 -0.02
N MET A 149 5.72 16.01 -0.30
CA MET A 149 4.63 15.07 -0.54
C MET A 149 5.02 13.91 -1.47
N ALA A 150 5.56 14.20 -2.65
CA ALA A 150 5.86 13.16 -3.64
C ALA A 150 6.82 12.09 -3.09
N ARG A 151 7.90 12.52 -2.42
CA ARG A 151 8.88 11.61 -1.81
C ARG A 151 8.28 10.82 -0.66
N GLN A 152 7.50 11.49 0.20
CA GLN A 152 6.90 10.87 1.38
C GLN A 152 5.87 9.80 1.02
N VAL A 153 5.01 10.09 0.03
CA VAL A 153 4.05 9.13 -0.50
C VAL A 153 4.76 7.97 -1.19
N TYR A 154 5.75 8.27 -2.04
CA TYR A 154 6.55 7.24 -2.73
C TYR A 154 7.28 6.30 -1.75
N ASN A 155 7.81 6.85 -0.65
CA ASN A 155 8.44 6.05 0.39
C ASN A 155 7.47 5.14 1.15
N GLY A 156 6.15 5.39 1.06
CA GLY A 156 5.11 4.52 1.62
C GLY A 156 4.21 5.17 2.67
N LEU A 157 4.18 6.50 2.83
CA LEU A 157 3.25 7.16 3.74
C LEU A 157 1.85 7.32 3.12
N ALA A 158 1.16 6.19 2.92
CA ALA A 158 -0.21 6.12 2.47
C ALA A 158 -0.91 4.85 2.98
N GLY A 159 -2.24 4.85 3.00
CA GLY A 159 -3.03 3.68 3.32
C GLY A 159 -4.52 3.87 3.04
N MET A 160 -5.29 2.79 3.11
CA MET A 160 -6.72 2.80 2.79
C MET A 160 -7.56 3.24 3.99
N TRP A 161 -8.65 3.94 3.72
CA TRP A 161 -9.60 4.39 4.72
C TRP A 161 -11.01 4.04 4.27
N LEU A 162 -11.72 3.22 5.03
CA LEU A 162 -13.07 2.78 4.73
C LEU A 162 -14.04 3.46 5.68
N VAL A 163 -15.06 4.09 5.11
CA VAL A 163 -16.24 4.51 5.84
C VAL A 163 -17.33 3.48 5.55
N GLU A 164 -17.90 2.90 6.59
CA GLU A 164 -19.05 2.00 6.53
C GLU A 164 -20.29 2.70 7.08
N ASP A 165 -21.46 2.21 6.70
CA ASP A 165 -22.77 2.65 7.19
C ASP A 165 -23.74 1.47 7.29
N GLU A 166 -24.98 1.72 7.72
CA GLU A 166 -25.98 0.66 7.82
C GLU A 166 -26.34 0.04 6.47
N ILE A 167 -26.25 0.80 5.37
CA ILE A 167 -26.62 0.34 4.03
C ILE A 167 -25.58 -0.65 3.53
N SER A 168 -24.31 -0.27 3.57
CA SER A 168 -23.16 -1.10 3.17
C SER A 168 -23.08 -2.41 3.94
N LYS A 169 -23.40 -2.40 5.24
CA LYS A 169 -23.51 -3.61 6.08
C LYS A 169 -24.64 -4.57 5.67
N ASN A 170 -25.66 -4.06 4.99
CA ASN A 170 -26.80 -4.87 4.55
C ASN A 170 -26.68 -5.28 3.07
N LEU A 171 -25.56 -4.97 2.42
CA LEU A 171 -25.30 -5.43 1.05
C LEU A 171 -24.93 -6.93 1.06
N PRO A 172 -25.38 -7.71 0.07
CA PRO A 172 -25.01 -9.12 -0.06
C PRO A 172 -23.48 -9.27 -0.17
N GLY A 173 -22.86 -9.94 0.80
CA GLY A 173 -21.41 -10.21 0.83
C GLY A 173 -20.56 -9.34 1.75
N SER A 174 -21.18 -8.55 2.65
CA SER A 174 -20.50 -7.78 3.71
C SER A 174 -20.28 -8.56 5.01
#